data_AF-L7JML5-F1
#
_entry.id   AF-L7JML5-F1
#
_cell.length_a   1.000
_cell.length_b   1.000
_cell.length_c   1.000
_cell.angle_alpha   90.00
_cell.angle_beta   90.00
_cell.angle_gamma   90.00
#
_symmetry.space_group_name_H-M   'P 1'
#
loop_
_entity.id
_entity.type
_entity.pdbx_description
1 polymer ?
#
loop_
_entity_poly.entity_id
_entity_poly.type
_entity_poly.pdbx_seq_one_letter_code
_entity_poly.pdbx_strand_id
1 'polypeptide(L)'
;MYSIPPVPPPKSGSSHEASRIGTPSGVLSQTQSPRPAPVPNSAADSTLPEAASSLQVARPEPIEDPGDQWLPKILEDKSPSLLSALTHSPWTAHPSLSASHAALQSTLADNLSLAQHLSSTEAHLSAQRSSTQAQLLSTHALERQWHAKQREADAALAPFAPDGLYLRLAQAVQEQGAVCDALEESFLEGEGGGRGGGGGGGAEDGDFVTEREALDWVRRYREARKRLYLRQEKKERWDEGRVGGWR
;
A
#
# COMPACT_ATOMS: atom_id res chain seq x y z
N MET A 1 16.48 45.06 7.11
CA MET A 1 16.09 43.99 6.18
C MET A 1 15.48 42.86 7.00
N TYR A 2 14.17 42.68 6.92
CA TYR A 2 13.39 41.67 7.65
C TYR A 2 13.29 40.39 6.82
N SER A 3 13.26 39.23 7.48
CA SER A 3 12.54 38.05 6.98
C SER A 3 12.02 37.24 8.15
N ILE A 4 10.71 37.32 8.36
CA ILE A 4 9.93 36.54 9.33
C ILE A 4 9.45 35.29 8.56
N PRO A 5 9.53 34.08 9.13
CA PRO A 5 9.15 32.86 8.43
C PRO A 5 7.65 32.84 8.08
N PRO A 6 7.26 32.18 6.97
CA PRO A 6 5.88 32.17 6.49
C PRO A 6 4.94 31.39 7.43
N VAL A 7 3.72 31.92 7.58
CA VAL A 7 2.66 31.40 8.44
C VAL A 7 2.13 30.06 7.88
N PRO A 8 1.91 29.03 8.73
CA PRO A 8 1.32 27.77 8.30
C PRO A 8 -0.16 27.92 7.90
N PRO A 9 -0.66 27.10 6.95
CA PRO A 9 -2.03 27.22 6.44
C PRO A 9 -3.09 26.95 7.53
N PRO A 10 -4.27 27.59 7.43
CA PRO A 10 -5.32 27.47 8.43
C PRO A 10 -5.89 26.05 8.51
N LYS A 11 -6.09 25.58 9.74
CA LYS A 11 -6.79 24.34 10.07
C LYS A 11 -8.24 24.45 9.58
N SER A 12 -8.66 23.57 8.68
CA SER A 12 -10.09 23.37 8.39
C SER A 12 -10.79 22.97 9.69
N GLY A 13 -11.70 23.81 10.18
CA GLY A 13 -12.67 23.45 11.22
C GLY A 13 -13.49 22.24 10.75
N SER A 14 -13.62 21.22 11.59
CA SER A 14 -14.70 21.05 12.58
C SER A 14 -15.99 20.49 11.96
N SER A 15 -16.36 19.31 12.49
CA SER A 15 -17.66 18.62 12.46
C SER A 15 -17.93 17.66 11.28
N HIS A 16 -17.59 16.37 11.43
CA HIS A 16 -18.54 15.33 11.87
C HIS A 16 -17.88 13.93 11.92
N GLU A 17 -18.28 13.17 12.95
CA GLU A 17 -18.23 11.70 13.08
C GLU A 17 -17.03 10.93 12.47
N ALA A 18 -16.01 10.65 13.28
CA ALA A 18 -15.20 9.44 13.12
C ALA A 18 -15.39 8.57 14.37
N SER A 19 -16.35 7.66 14.20
CA SER A 19 -16.75 6.62 15.11
C SER A 19 -15.58 5.90 15.78
N ARG A 20 -15.82 5.64 17.07
CA ARG A 20 -15.30 4.52 17.85
C ARG A 20 -14.92 3.33 16.96
N ILE A 21 -13.66 2.91 17.00
CA ILE A 21 -13.33 1.49 17.11
C ILE A 21 -11.92 1.36 17.65
N GLY A 22 -11.85 0.78 18.84
CA GLY A 22 -10.61 0.41 19.50
C GLY A 22 -9.94 -0.75 18.77
N THR A 23 -8.62 -0.71 18.81
CA THR A 23 -7.76 -1.86 18.59
C THR A 23 -8.03 -2.94 19.65
N PRO A 24 -7.87 -4.23 19.31
CA PRO A 24 -7.11 -5.05 20.22
C PRO A 24 -5.89 -5.70 19.56
N SER A 25 -4.80 -5.65 20.31
CA SER A 25 -3.57 -6.44 20.13
C SER A 25 -3.85 -7.94 20.03
N GLY A 26 -3.00 -8.62 19.26
CA GLY A 26 -3.22 -9.97 18.79
C GLY A 26 -2.85 -11.12 19.73
N VAL A 27 -3.09 -12.33 19.22
CA VAL A 27 -2.55 -13.61 19.69
C VAL A 27 -2.37 -14.54 18.47
N LEU A 28 -1.10 -14.91 18.23
CA LEU A 28 -0.53 -16.20 17.79
C LEU A 28 -1.27 -17.11 16.79
N SER A 29 -0.52 -17.47 15.74
CA SER A 29 -0.40 -18.79 15.09
C SER A 29 -1.66 -19.51 14.59
N GLN A 30 -1.80 -19.66 13.26
CA GLN A 30 -1.76 -20.97 12.57
C GLN A 30 -2.07 -20.85 11.07
N THR A 31 -1.33 -21.65 10.32
CA THR A 31 -1.51 -22.02 8.91
C THR A 31 -2.91 -22.59 8.64
N GLN A 32 -3.65 -22.07 7.64
CA GLN A 32 -4.47 -22.84 6.68
C GLN A 32 -5.31 -21.93 5.76
N SER A 33 -5.47 -22.37 4.50
CA SER A 33 -6.25 -21.77 3.41
C SER A 33 -7.68 -21.32 3.80
N PRO A 34 -8.28 -20.34 3.10
CA PRO A 34 -9.61 -19.86 3.44
C PRO A 34 -10.68 -20.85 2.97
N ARG A 35 -11.27 -21.58 3.93
CA ARG A 35 -12.57 -22.24 3.79
C ARG A 35 -13.68 -21.20 4.03
N PRO A 36 -14.79 -21.18 3.28
CA PRO A 36 -15.91 -20.29 3.55
C PRO A 36 -16.63 -20.70 4.85
N ALA A 37 -17.06 -19.68 5.62
CA ALA A 37 -17.74 -19.79 6.91
C ALA A 37 -19.17 -20.37 6.80
N PRO A 38 -19.73 -20.96 7.89
CA PRO A 38 -21.03 -21.62 7.88
C PRO A 38 -22.19 -20.62 8.00
N VAL A 39 -23.29 -20.96 7.34
CA VAL A 39 -24.57 -20.25 7.36
C VAL A 39 -25.24 -20.30 8.75
N PRO A 40 -25.69 -19.16 9.32
CA PRO A 40 -26.68 -19.16 10.37
C PRO A 40 -28.09 -19.21 9.74
N ASN A 41 -28.82 -20.29 10.03
CA ASN A 41 -30.27 -20.34 9.83
C ASN A 41 -30.93 -19.32 10.76
N SER A 42 -31.47 -18.25 10.19
CA SER A 42 -32.51 -17.45 10.82
C SER A 42 -33.53 -17.15 9.74
N ALA A 43 -34.63 -17.89 9.81
CA ALA A 43 -35.85 -17.59 9.10
C ALA A 43 -36.41 -16.24 9.60
N ALA A 44 -37.09 -15.54 8.70
CA ALA A 44 -37.79 -14.27 8.89
C ALA A 44 -36.89 -13.01 8.92
N ASP A 45 -36.55 -12.50 7.73
CA ASP A 45 -37.16 -11.26 7.23
C ASP A 45 -36.71 -11.01 5.80
N SER A 46 -37.57 -11.38 4.87
CA SER A 46 -37.42 -11.06 3.45
C SER A 46 -37.85 -9.62 3.22
N THR A 47 -36.91 -8.68 3.23
CA THR A 47 -37.11 -7.36 2.62
C THR A 47 -36.03 -7.11 1.59
N LEU A 48 -36.13 -7.86 0.49
CA LEU A 48 -35.56 -7.46 -0.80
C LEU A 48 -36.23 -6.14 -1.23
N PRO A 49 -35.50 -5.21 -1.88
CA PRO A 49 -36.09 -3.98 -2.36
C PRO A 49 -37.19 -4.31 -3.38
N GLU A 50 -38.33 -3.69 -3.15
CA GLU A 50 -39.58 -3.70 -3.90
C GLU A 50 -39.42 -3.07 -5.29
N ALA A 51 -38.54 -3.63 -6.12
CA ALA A 51 -38.33 -3.22 -7.51
C ALA A 51 -38.57 -4.38 -8.50
N ALA A 52 -38.81 -5.60 -8.00
CA ALA A 52 -39.07 -6.77 -8.84
C ALA A 52 -40.56 -7.14 -8.97
N SER A 53 -41.46 -6.47 -8.24
CA SER A 53 -42.89 -6.82 -8.20
C SER A 53 -43.76 -6.07 -9.21
N SER A 54 -43.22 -5.12 -9.98
CA SER A 54 -44.02 -4.32 -10.93
C SER A 54 -43.89 -4.74 -12.41
N LEU A 55 -43.07 -5.75 -12.73
CA LEU A 55 -43.11 -6.41 -14.04
C LEU A 55 -44.12 -7.56 -14.03
N GLN A 56 -45.33 -7.32 -13.51
CA GLN A 56 -46.49 -8.07 -13.98
C GLN A 56 -46.74 -7.59 -15.42
N VAL A 57 -46.04 -8.19 -16.38
CA VAL A 57 -46.60 -8.30 -17.73
C VAL A 57 -47.95 -8.96 -17.51
N ALA A 58 -49.02 -8.18 -17.59
CA ALA A 58 -50.38 -8.69 -17.54
C ALA A 58 -50.45 -9.77 -18.62
N ARG A 59 -50.37 -11.04 -18.20
CA ARG A 59 -50.56 -12.16 -19.09
C ARG A 59 -51.96 -11.95 -19.66
N PRO A 60 -52.13 -11.77 -20.97
CA PRO A 60 -53.47 -11.70 -21.52
C PRO A 60 -54.18 -12.98 -21.06
N GLU A 61 -55.31 -12.83 -20.37
CA GLU A 61 -56.18 -13.92 -19.96
C GLU A 61 -56.33 -14.88 -21.16
N PRO A 62 -56.18 -16.21 -20.96
CA PRO A 62 -56.37 -17.16 -22.05
C PRO A 62 -57.79 -16.97 -22.59
N ILE A 63 -57.88 -16.40 -23.80
CA ILE A 63 -59.14 -16.24 -24.51
C ILE A 63 -59.71 -17.65 -24.65
N GLU A 64 -60.83 -17.94 -23.97
CA GLU A 64 -61.52 -19.21 -24.07
C GLU A 64 -61.82 -19.50 -25.54
N ASP A 65 -61.54 -20.74 -25.97
CA ASP A 65 -61.61 -21.12 -27.38
C ASP A 65 -63.06 -20.94 -27.86
N PRO A 66 -63.33 -20.01 -28.80
CA PRO A 66 -64.68 -19.79 -29.27
C PRO A 66 -65.01 -21.01 -30.13
N GLY A 67 -65.78 -21.96 -29.61
CA GLY A 67 -65.99 -23.28 -30.24
C GLY A 67 -66.45 -23.26 -31.71
N ASP A 68 -66.62 -24.43 -32.33
CA ASP A 68 -66.77 -24.68 -33.79
C ASP A 68 -67.77 -23.81 -34.61
N GLN A 69 -68.61 -22.99 -33.98
CA GLN A 69 -69.55 -22.07 -34.64
C GLN A 69 -69.07 -20.61 -34.69
N TRP A 70 -67.87 -20.31 -34.17
CA TRP A 70 -67.39 -18.93 -34.04
C TRP A 70 -67.10 -18.24 -35.38
N LEU A 71 -66.75 -19.03 -36.39
CA LEU A 71 -66.48 -18.52 -37.72
C LEU A 71 -67.75 -18.63 -38.58
N PRO A 72 -68.31 -17.51 -39.08
CA PRO A 72 -69.46 -17.56 -39.97
C PRO A 72 -69.15 -18.41 -41.21
N LYS A 73 -70.06 -19.34 -41.58
CA LYS A 73 -69.93 -20.26 -42.74
C LYS A 73 -69.52 -19.59 -44.06
N ILE A 74 -69.80 -18.30 -44.20
CA ILE A 74 -69.45 -17.46 -45.36
C ILE A 74 -67.93 -17.25 -45.48
N LEU A 75 -67.16 -17.52 -44.42
CA LEU A 75 -65.71 -17.35 -44.33
C LEU A 75 -64.94 -18.68 -44.40
N GLU A 76 -65.61 -19.83 -44.33
CA GLU A 76 -64.98 -21.17 -44.36
C GLU A 76 -64.27 -21.46 -45.71
N ASP A 77 -64.81 -20.96 -46.82
CA ASP A 77 -64.27 -21.19 -48.19
C ASP A 77 -63.23 -20.15 -48.65
N LYS A 78 -62.79 -19.23 -47.77
CA LYS A 78 -61.91 -18.11 -48.15
C LYS A 78 -60.43 -18.42 -47.87
N SER A 79 -59.55 -17.92 -48.74
CA SER A 79 -58.11 -18.14 -48.61
C SER A 79 -57.53 -17.51 -47.33
N PRO A 80 -56.51 -18.14 -46.71
CA PRO A 80 -55.94 -17.68 -45.43
C PRO A 80 -55.32 -16.28 -45.52
N SER A 81 -54.86 -15.87 -46.71
CA SER A 81 -54.36 -14.52 -46.97
C SER A 81 -55.45 -13.44 -46.96
N LEU A 82 -56.68 -13.78 -47.36
CA LEU A 82 -57.81 -12.87 -47.33
C LEU A 82 -58.35 -12.73 -45.90
N LEU A 83 -58.37 -13.82 -45.15
CA LEU A 83 -58.74 -13.81 -43.73
C LEU A 83 -57.75 -12.99 -42.90
N SER A 84 -56.43 -13.10 -43.15
CA SER A 84 -55.45 -12.24 -42.49
C SER A 84 -55.63 -10.76 -42.90
N ALA A 85 -55.94 -10.47 -44.16
CA ALA A 85 -56.22 -9.10 -44.59
C ALA A 85 -57.47 -8.52 -43.93
N LEU A 86 -58.51 -9.33 -43.68
CA LEU A 86 -59.72 -8.92 -42.98
C LEU A 86 -59.49 -8.67 -41.48
N THR A 87 -58.68 -9.48 -40.82
CA THR A 87 -58.38 -9.30 -39.38
C THR A 87 -57.50 -8.09 -39.09
N HIS A 88 -56.69 -7.66 -40.06
CA HIS A 88 -55.82 -6.48 -39.95
C HIS A 88 -56.38 -5.23 -40.66
N SER A 89 -57.51 -5.34 -41.35
CA SER A 89 -58.16 -4.20 -42.02
C SER A 89 -58.81 -3.26 -40.98
N PRO A 90 -58.62 -1.94 -41.08
CA PRO A 90 -59.07 -0.98 -40.06
C PRO A 90 -60.59 -0.92 -39.90
N TRP A 91 -61.36 -1.43 -40.87
CA TRP A 91 -62.82 -1.43 -40.84
C TRP A 91 -63.43 -2.73 -40.28
N THR A 92 -62.66 -3.82 -40.24
CA THR A 92 -63.12 -5.16 -39.83
C THR A 92 -62.32 -5.76 -38.69
N ALA A 93 -61.25 -5.09 -38.25
CA ALA A 93 -60.43 -5.49 -37.12
C ALA A 93 -61.20 -5.30 -35.79
N HIS A 94 -61.11 -6.31 -34.93
CA HIS A 94 -61.67 -6.25 -33.59
C HIS A 94 -60.80 -5.33 -32.70
N PRO A 95 -61.40 -4.47 -31.84
CA PRO A 95 -60.65 -3.52 -31.01
C PRO A 95 -59.63 -4.19 -30.06
N SER A 96 -59.86 -5.43 -29.63
CA SER A 96 -58.89 -6.17 -28.79
C SER A 96 -57.54 -6.41 -29.47
N LEU A 97 -57.51 -6.59 -30.79
CA LEU A 97 -56.27 -6.77 -31.56
C LEU A 97 -55.49 -5.45 -31.62
N SER A 98 -56.20 -4.33 -31.83
CA SER A 98 -55.57 -3.01 -31.76
C SER A 98 -55.02 -2.69 -30.38
N ALA A 99 -55.74 -3.07 -29.31
CA ALA A 99 -55.30 -2.90 -27.93
C ALA A 99 -54.08 -3.77 -27.60
N SER A 100 -54.05 -5.03 -28.06
CA SER A 100 -52.90 -5.92 -27.83
C SER A 100 -51.67 -5.45 -28.62
N HIS A 101 -51.84 -4.99 -29.86
CA HIS A 101 -50.74 -4.44 -30.64
C HIS A 101 -50.18 -3.15 -30.02
N ALA A 102 -51.04 -2.26 -29.51
CA ALA A 102 -50.63 -1.07 -28.79
C ALA A 102 -49.86 -1.42 -27.50
N ALA A 103 -50.32 -2.41 -26.73
CA ALA A 103 -49.63 -2.89 -25.54
C ALA A 103 -48.27 -3.57 -25.86
N LEU A 104 -48.19 -4.32 -26.96
CA LEU A 104 -46.92 -4.89 -27.43
C LEU A 104 -45.95 -3.81 -27.91
N GLN A 105 -46.43 -2.80 -28.61
CA GLN A 105 -45.59 -1.67 -29.04
C GLN A 105 -45.09 -0.84 -27.86
N SER A 106 -45.93 -0.60 -26.84
CA SER A 106 -45.49 0.12 -25.64
C SER A 106 -44.44 -0.68 -24.86
N THR A 107 -44.70 -1.97 -24.63
CA THR A 107 -43.73 -2.83 -23.94
C THR A 107 -42.41 -3.00 -24.72
N LEU A 108 -42.45 -3.03 -26.05
CA LEU A 108 -41.23 -3.03 -26.87
C LEU A 108 -40.47 -1.70 -26.72
N ALA A 109 -41.16 -0.56 -26.78
CA ALA A 109 -40.55 0.75 -26.57
C ALA A 109 -39.91 0.86 -25.17
N ASP A 110 -40.59 0.34 -24.13
CA ASP A 110 -40.08 0.30 -22.76
C ASP A 110 -38.82 -0.56 -22.67
N ASN A 111 -38.83 -1.78 -23.24
CA ASN A 111 -37.66 -2.65 -23.28
C ASN A 111 -36.47 -2.01 -24.00
N LEU A 112 -36.73 -1.29 -25.10
CA LEU A 112 -35.69 -0.58 -25.83
C LEU A 112 -35.09 0.56 -24.99
N SER A 113 -35.93 1.32 -24.28
CA SER A 113 -35.47 2.37 -23.37
C SER A 113 -34.64 1.81 -22.21
N LEU A 114 -35.05 0.66 -21.66
CA LEU A 114 -34.31 -0.05 -20.61
C LEU A 114 -32.97 -0.57 -21.11
N ALA A 115 -32.92 -1.14 -22.32
CA ALA A 115 -31.67 -1.61 -22.92
C ALA A 115 -30.68 -0.44 -23.15
N GLN A 116 -31.17 0.70 -23.61
CA GLN A 116 -30.35 1.91 -23.76
C GLN A 116 -29.84 2.40 -22.40
N HIS A 117 -30.71 2.48 -21.39
CA HIS A 117 -30.31 2.86 -20.04
C HIS A 117 -29.24 1.91 -19.48
N LEU A 118 -29.45 0.59 -19.59
CA LEU A 118 -28.48 -0.41 -19.15
C LEU A 118 -27.13 -0.23 -19.84
N SER A 119 -27.10 -0.03 -21.16
CA SER A 119 -25.85 0.20 -21.89
C SER A 119 -25.11 1.46 -21.41
N SER A 120 -25.84 2.53 -21.08
CA SER A 120 -25.25 3.77 -20.55
C SER A 120 -24.68 3.58 -19.15
N THR A 121 -25.38 2.84 -18.28
CA THR A 121 -24.90 2.53 -16.94
C THR A 121 -23.71 1.58 -16.95
N GLU A 122 -23.67 0.63 -17.88
CA GLU A 122 -22.53 -0.27 -18.06
C GLU A 122 -21.28 0.52 -18.50
N ALA A 123 -21.42 1.42 -19.47
CA ALA A 123 -20.34 2.32 -19.88
C ALA A 123 -19.86 3.18 -18.70
N HIS A 124 -20.78 3.71 -17.90
CA HIS A 124 -20.41 4.49 -16.71
C HIS A 124 -19.67 3.65 -15.66
N LEU A 125 -20.17 2.45 -15.34
CA LEU A 125 -19.53 1.55 -14.37
C LEU A 125 -18.16 1.08 -14.84
N SER A 126 -17.98 0.79 -16.14
CA SER A 126 -16.68 0.40 -16.68
C SER A 126 -15.66 1.54 -16.58
N ALA A 127 -16.07 2.79 -16.85
CA ALA A 127 -15.23 3.97 -16.67
C ALA A 127 -14.88 4.24 -15.20
N GLN A 128 -15.83 4.06 -14.28
CA GLN A 128 -15.57 4.17 -12.84
C GLN A 128 -14.60 3.08 -12.35
N ARG A 129 -14.76 1.84 -12.82
CA ARG A 129 -13.85 0.73 -12.48
C ARG A 129 -12.43 0.99 -12.98
N SER A 130 -12.26 1.45 -14.21
CA SER A 130 -10.92 1.78 -14.74
C SER A 130 -10.28 2.95 -13.99
N SER A 131 -11.07 3.99 -13.65
CA SER A 131 -10.59 5.12 -12.86
C SER A 131 -10.14 4.72 -11.45
N THR A 132 -10.96 3.93 -10.74
CA THR A 132 -10.63 3.45 -9.39
C THR A 132 -9.45 2.48 -9.40
N GLN A 133 -9.33 1.62 -10.42
CA GLN A 133 -8.16 0.77 -10.61
C GLN A 133 -6.88 1.60 -10.82
N ALA A 134 -6.94 2.65 -11.63
CA ALA A 134 -5.79 3.55 -11.83
C ALA A 134 -5.40 4.28 -10.54
N GLN A 135 -6.39 4.72 -9.74
CA GLN A 135 -6.15 5.32 -8.42
C GLN A 135 -5.52 4.32 -7.44
N LEU A 136 -6.00 3.08 -7.39
CA LEU A 136 -5.44 2.05 -6.52
C LEU A 136 -3.98 1.73 -6.89
N LEU A 137 -3.67 1.68 -8.18
CA LEU A 137 -2.29 1.48 -8.64
C LEU A 137 -1.40 2.68 -8.26
N SER A 138 -1.91 3.91 -8.34
CA SER A 138 -1.16 5.10 -7.96
C SER A 138 -0.93 5.19 -6.45
N THR A 139 -1.91 4.81 -5.63
CA THR A 139 -1.74 4.76 -4.17
C THR A 139 -0.72 3.70 -3.77
N HIS A 140 -0.74 2.51 -4.36
CA HIS A 140 0.29 1.49 -4.11
C HIS A 140 1.68 1.92 -4.57
N ALA A 141 1.79 2.68 -5.67
CA ALA A 141 3.06 3.25 -6.08
C ALA A 141 3.58 4.26 -5.03
N LEU A 142 2.70 5.11 -4.49
CA LEU A 142 3.04 6.08 -3.46
C LEU A 142 3.44 5.41 -2.14
N GLU A 143 2.74 4.35 -1.73
CA GLU A 143 3.10 3.55 -0.54
C GLU A 143 4.52 2.98 -0.65
N ARG A 144 4.87 2.40 -1.80
CA ARG A 144 6.22 1.88 -2.06
C ARG A 144 7.27 2.99 -1.99
N GLN A 145 6.96 4.16 -2.57
CA GLN A 145 7.84 5.32 -2.50
C GLN A 145 8.02 5.82 -1.06
N TRP A 146 6.94 5.88 -0.28
CA TRP A 146 6.99 6.28 1.12
C TRP A 146 7.82 5.31 1.95
N HIS A 147 7.60 4.00 1.81
CA HIS A 147 8.41 2.99 2.50
C HIS A 147 9.89 3.06 2.09
N ALA A 148 10.19 3.34 0.82
CA ALA A 148 11.57 3.56 0.37
C ALA A 148 12.18 4.80 1.04
N LYS A 149 11.43 5.91 1.12
CA LYS A 149 11.86 7.13 1.79
C LYS A 149 12.03 6.98 3.29
N GLN A 150 11.15 6.23 3.94
CA GLN A 150 11.29 5.91 5.35
C GLN A 150 12.57 5.11 5.60
N ARG A 151 12.84 4.07 4.80
CA ARG A 151 14.09 3.30 4.91
C ARG A 151 15.34 4.16 4.64
N GLU A 152 15.27 5.08 3.67
CA GLU A 152 16.36 6.03 3.41
C GLU A 152 16.61 6.95 4.61
N ALA A 153 15.55 7.46 5.24
CA ALA A 153 15.64 8.27 6.45
C ALA A 153 16.19 7.45 7.63
N ASP A 154 15.67 6.24 7.85
CA ASP A 154 16.13 5.34 8.90
C ASP A 154 17.61 4.97 8.71
N ALA A 155 18.04 4.70 7.47
CA ALA A 155 19.44 4.45 7.15
C ALA A 155 20.33 5.67 7.38
N ALA A 156 19.85 6.88 7.04
CA ALA A 156 20.57 8.12 7.32
C ALA A 156 20.67 8.43 8.83
N LEU A 157 19.66 8.02 9.60
CA LEU A 157 19.61 8.20 11.06
C LEU A 157 20.33 7.09 11.83
N ALA A 158 20.48 5.88 11.26
CA ALA A 158 21.16 4.74 11.88
C ALA A 158 22.54 5.06 12.51
N PRO A 159 23.45 5.83 11.89
CA PRO A 159 24.73 6.17 12.53
C PRO A 159 24.61 7.15 13.71
N PHE A 160 23.51 7.89 13.81
CA PHE A 160 23.22 8.82 14.90
C PHE A 160 22.27 8.21 15.95
N ALA A 161 21.72 7.03 15.67
CA ALA A 161 20.96 6.26 16.62
C ALA A 161 21.87 5.81 17.78
N PRO A 162 21.31 5.55 18.98
CA PRO A 162 22.08 5.14 20.16
C PRO A 162 23.01 3.96 19.88
N ASP A 163 22.52 2.96 19.15
CA ASP A 163 23.26 1.76 18.79
C ASP A 163 24.40 2.06 17.82
N GLY A 164 24.17 2.93 16.82
CA GLY A 164 25.20 3.37 15.88
C GLY A 164 26.32 4.16 16.54
N LEU A 165 25.97 5.07 17.47
CA LEU A 165 26.93 5.81 18.28
C LEU A 165 27.74 4.89 19.20
N TYR A 166 27.08 3.89 19.80
CA TYR A 166 27.74 2.89 20.63
C TYR A 166 28.74 2.05 19.83
N LEU A 167 28.33 1.52 18.68
CA LEU A 167 29.20 0.77 17.78
C LEU A 167 30.42 1.59 17.35
N ARG A 168 30.21 2.87 17.01
CA ARG A 168 31.31 3.78 16.68
C ARG A 168 32.24 4.04 17.86
N LEU A 169 31.71 4.17 19.08
CA LEU A 169 32.54 4.32 20.29
C LEU A 169 33.36 3.06 20.55
N ALA A 170 32.75 1.87 20.43
CA ALA A 170 33.43 0.59 20.58
C ALA A 170 34.54 0.43 19.54
N GLN A 171 34.27 0.75 18.27
CA GLN A 171 35.27 0.76 17.20
C GLN A 171 36.41 1.75 17.50
N ALA A 172 36.10 2.98 17.90
CA ALA A 172 37.11 4.00 18.23
C ALA A 172 37.98 3.63 19.44
N VAL A 173 37.51 2.76 20.34
CA VAL A 173 38.33 2.17 21.41
C VAL A 173 39.29 1.13 20.83
N GLN A 174 38.80 0.22 19.98
CA GLN A 174 39.64 -0.79 19.33
C GLN A 174 40.72 -0.16 18.44
N GLU A 175 40.36 0.81 17.61
CA GLU A 175 41.29 1.55 16.75
C GLU A 175 42.37 2.27 17.57
N GLN A 176 42.00 2.85 18.72
CA GLN A 176 42.98 3.51 19.58
C GLN A 176 43.92 2.51 20.27
N GLY A 177 43.43 1.30 20.56
CA GLY A 177 44.24 0.19 21.07
C GLY A 177 45.29 -0.19 20.03
N ALA A 178 44.84 -0.48 18.80
CA ALA A 178 45.73 -0.78 17.68
C ALA A 178 46.75 0.32 17.41
N VAL A 179 46.40 1.61 17.57
CA VAL A 179 47.36 2.72 17.47
C VAL A 179 48.40 2.68 18.59
N CYS A 180 48.03 2.29 19.81
CA CYS A 180 49.01 2.15 20.90
C CYS A 180 49.97 0.98 20.59
N ASP A 181 49.42 -0.15 20.16
CA ASP A 181 50.19 -1.35 19.83
C ASP A 181 51.14 -1.06 18.65
N ALA A 182 50.67 -0.39 17.60
CA ALA A 182 51.51 0.03 16.47
C ALA A 182 52.59 1.05 16.88
N LEU A 183 52.32 1.95 17.83
CA LEU A 183 53.34 2.85 18.37
C LEU A 183 54.41 2.10 19.17
N GLU A 184 54.02 1.06 19.91
CA GLU A 184 54.95 0.17 20.62
C GLU A 184 55.82 -0.62 19.65
N GLU A 185 55.22 -1.24 18.63
CA GLU A 185 55.92 -1.95 17.56
C GLU A 185 56.90 -1.02 16.81
N SER A 186 56.47 0.19 16.43
CA SER A 186 57.35 1.16 15.73
C SER A 186 58.55 1.62 16.56
N PHE A 187 58.42 1.64 17.89
CA PHE A 187 59.53 1.99 18.79
C PHE A 187 60.55 0.85 18.87
N LEU A 188 60.06 -0.39 19.01
CA LEU A 188 60.90 -1.59 19.07
C LEU A 188 61.63 -1.86 17.74
N GLU A 189 60.96 -1.63 16.61
CA GLU A 189 61.57 -1.75 15.28
C GLU A 189 62.60 -0.64 15.00
N GLY A 190 62.34 0.58 15.46
CA GLY A 190 63.26 1.72 15.36
C GLY A 190 64.54 1.56 16.21
N GLU A 191 64.46 0.87 17.36
CA GLU A 191 65.61 0.56 18.21
C GLU A 191 66.37 -0.71 17.75
N GLY A 192 65.71 -1.59 16.99
CA GLY A 192 66.24 -2.87 16.50
C GLY A 192 67.15 -2.81 15.26
N GLY A 193 67.22 -1.67 14.55
CA GLY A 193 68.05 -1.49 13.35
C GLY A 193 69.57 -1.49 13.57
N GLY A 194 70.04 -1.52 14.82
CA GLY A 194 71.45 -1.34 15.16
C GLY A 194 72.24 -2.60 15.53
N ARG A 195 71.61 -3.77 15.73
CA ARG A 195 72.34 -4.98 16.19
C ARG A 195 71.73 -6.28 15.69
N GLY A 196 72.20 -6.77 14.54
CA GLY A 196 72.16 -8.20 14.24
C GLY A 196 71.81 -8.59 12.81
N GLY A 197 72.65 -8.23 11.84
CA GLY A 197 72.55 -8.77 10.47
C GLY A 197 73.70 -8.26 9.63
N GLY A 198 74.82 -9.00 9.61
CA GLY A 198 76.06 -8.58 8.97
C GLY A 198 75.94 -8.35 7.47
N GLY A 199 76.63 -7.31 6.98
CA GLY A 199 76.84 -7.13 5.54
C GLY A 199 77.23 -5.72 5.11
N GLY A 200 78.47 -5.32 5.37
CA GLY A 200 79.27 -4.54 4.43
C GLY A 200 78.89 -3.09 4.13
N GLY A 201 79.64 -2.16 4.75
CA GLY A 201 80.32 -1.07 4.03
C GLY A 201 79.49 0.10 3.52
N GLY A 202 79.64 1.26 4.19
CA GLY A 202 79.27 2.55 3.63
C GLY A 202 78.85 3.53 4.71
N ALA A 203 79.75 4.45 5.05
CA ALA A 203 79.45 5.56 5.94
C ALA A 203 78.38 6.46 5.30
N GLU A 204 77.26 6.67 6.00
CA GLU A 204 76.51 7.92 6.13
C GLU A 204 75.39 7.69 7.16
N ASP A 205 75.47 8.45 8.26
CA ASP A 205 74.48 8.62 9.34
C ASP A 205 73.67 7.39 9.80
N GLY A 206 74.32 6.57 10.63
CA GLY A 206 73.62 5.66 11.54
C GLY A 206 72.84 6.45 12.59
N ASP A 207 71.59 6.75 12.25
CA ASP A 207 70.62 7.45 13.09
C ASP A 207 70.22 6.56 14.27
N PHE A 208 70.97 6.67 15.37
CA PHE A 208 70.44 6.29 16.67
C PHE A 208 69.23 7.19 16.91
N VAL A 209 68.03 6.61 17.05
CA VAL A 209 66.80 7.33 17.42
C VAL A 209 67.18 8.38 18.45
N THR A 210 67.16 9.65 18.03
CA THR A 210 67.81 10.70 18.83
C THR A 210 67.05 10.81 20.16
N GLU A 211 67.72 11.15 21.26
CA GLU A 211 67.06 11.28 22.58
C GLU A 211 65.78 12.13 22.53
N ARG A 212 65.76 13.09 21.59
CA ARG A 212 64.61 13.92 21.24
C ARG A 212 63.43 13.12 20.67
N GLU A 213 63.66 12.19 19.75
CA GLU A 213 62.63 11.33 19.16
C GLU A 213 62.05 10.36 20.17
N ALA A 214 62.87 9.84 21.08
CA ALA A 214 62.40 9.02 22.19
C ALA A 214 61.47 9.80 23.13
N LEU A 215 61.83 11.04 23.48
CA LEU A 215 60.97 11.93 24.28
C LEU A 215 59.66 12.29 23.56
N ASP A 216 59.73 12.56 22.26
CA ASP A 216 58.56 12.84 21.43
C ASP A 216 57.67 11.59 21.24
N TRP A 217 58.25 10.40 21.20
CA TRP A 217 57.51 9.13 21.22
C TRP A 217 56.80 8.93 22.56
N VAL A 218 57.50 9.08 23.70
CA VAL A 218 56.91 8.93 25.04
C VAL A 218 55.73 9.89 25.21
N ARG A 219 55.86 11.12 24.73
CA ARG A 219 54.77 12.09 24.74
C ARG A 219 53.58 11.61 23.91
N ARG A 220 53.80 11.21 22.65
CA ARG A 220 52.75 10.70 21.75
C ARG A 220 52.05 9.46 22.30
N TYR A 221 52.82 8.51 22.84
CA TYR A 221 52.31 7.29 23.44
C TYR A 221 51.46 7.57 24.68
N ARG A 222 51.92 8.44 25.58
CA ARG A 222 51.13 8.86 26.76
C ARG A 222 49.83 9.54 26.36
N GLU A 223 49.86 10.42 25.35
CA GLU A 223 48.67 11.07 24.83
C GLU A 223 47.69 10.06 24.19
N ALA A 224 48.20 9.08 23.43
CA ALA A 224 47.41 8.00 22.85
C ALA A 224 46.76 7.11 23.92
N ARG A 225 47.53 6.70 24.93
CA ARG A 225 47.04 5.87 26.04
C ARG A 225 46.02 6.61 26.91
N LYS A 226 46.22 7.91 27.16
CA LYS A 226 45.23 8.75 27.83
C LYS A 226 43.90 8.79 27.07
N ARG A 227 43.93 8.90 25.74
CA ARG A 227 42.71 8.86 24.91
C ARG A 227 42.03 7.50 24.96
N LEU A 228 42.79 6.40 24.98
CA LEU A 228 42.27 5.04 25.13
C LEU A 228 41.46 4.90 26.41
N TYR A 229 42.05 5.23 27.57
CA TYR A 229 41.37 5.13 28.87
C TYR A 229 40.12 6.02 28.94
N LEU A 230 40.19 7.26 28.44
CA LEU A 230 39.01 8.14 28.41
C LEU A 230 37.86 7.58 27.56
N ARG A 231 38.16 6.88 26.46
CA ARG A 231 37.13 6.24 25.64
C ARG A 231 36.60 4.96 26.29
N GLN A 232 37.44 4.17 26.96
CA GLN A 232 37.02 3.00 27.74
C GLN A 232 36.08 3.39 28.87
N GLU A 233 36.42 4.39 29.68
CA GLU A 233 35.52 4.84 30.74
C GLU A 233 34.20 5.42 30.21
N LYS A 234 34.23 6.09 29.05
CA LYS A 234 33.00 6.57 28.40
C LYS A 234 32.12 5.41 27.92
N LYS A 235 32.74 4.32 27.46
CA LYS A 235 32.05 3.10 27.07
C LYS A 235 31.46 2.38 28.30
N GLU A 236 32.23 2.22 29.37
CA GLU A 236 31.74 1.62 30.62
C GLU A 236 30.58 2.41 31.23
N ARG A 237 30.69 3.75 31.26
CA ARG A 237 29.57 4.61 31.66
C ARG A 237 28.37 4.46 30.73
N TRP A 238 28.60 4.16 29.45
CA TRP A 238 27.52 3.87 28.51
C TRP A 238 26.85 2.53 28.77
N ASP A 239 27.64 1.49 29.02
CA ASP A 239 27.16 0.14 29.35
C ASP A 239 26.32 0.14 30.65
N GLU A 240 26.65 1.00 31.60
CA GLU A 240 25.91 1.21 32.85
C GLU A 240 24.68 2.14 32.71
N GLY A 241 24.43 2.69 31.52
CA GLY A 241 23.35 3.65 31.29
C GLY A 241 23.58 5.05 31.89
N ARG A 242 24.81 5.37 32.30
CA ARG A 242 25.24 6.70 32.79
C ARG A 242 25.67 7.63 31.66
N VAL A 243 24.92 7.64 30.56
CA VAL A 243 25.17 8.50 29.38
C VAL A 243 24.35 9.77 29.49
N GLY A 244 24.99 10.93 29.43
CA GLY A 244 24.29 12.21 29.50
C GLY A 244 24.07 12.67 30.95
N GLY A 245 25.17 13.01 31.62
CA GLY A 245 25.11 13.83 32.82
C GLY A 245 24.65 15.24 32.46
N TRP A 246 23.33 15.45 32.39
CA TRP A 246 22.70 16.70 32.81
C TRP A 246 21.76 16.34 33.95
N ARG A 247 22.34 16.28 35.15
CA ARG A 247 21.65 16.65 36.37
C ARG A 247 22.05 18.08 36.69
#